data_AF-A0A953QXI7-F1
#
_entry.id   AF-A0A953QXI7-F1
#
_cell.length_a   1.000
_cell.length_b   1.000
_cell.length_c   1.000
_cell.angle_alpha   90.00
_cell.angle_beta   90.00
_cell.angle_gamma   90.00
#
_symmetry.space_group_name_H-M   'P 1'
#
loop_
_entity.id
_entity.type
_entity.pdbx_description
1 polymer ?
#
loop_
_entity_poly.entity_id
_entity_poly.type
_entity_poly.pdbx_seq_one_letter_code
_entity_poly.pdbx_strand_id
1 'polypeptide(L)'
;MDLLTENRPETCAALGLKCGACVRDTAASVAGICRGLQTDGIQQIFFQLYSSPGCRPMAQAFEMAYRESSQPVQPMLTLVSAASAAA
;
A
#
# COMPACT_ATOMS: atom_id res chain seq x y z
N MET A 1 -12.48 -3.39 19.65
CA MET A 1 -13.37 -2.79 18.64
C MET A 1 -12.48 -1.98 17.71
N ASP A 2 -12.44 -2.42 16.46
CA ASP A 2 -11.39 -2.12 15.50
C ASP A 2 -11.77 -0.85 14.71
N LEU A 3 -11.24 0.30 15.14
CA LEU A 3 -11.56 1.62 14.58
C LEU A 3 -11.13 1.79 13.10
N LEU A 4 -10.40 0.81 12.55
CA LEU A 4 -9.96 0.78 11.15
C LEU A 4 -10.92 0.02 10.24
N THR A 5 -11.88 -0.74 10.80
CA THR A 5 -12.64 -1.73 10.04
C THR A 5 -13.93 -1.15 9.42
N GLU A 6 -14.49 -0.06 9.96
CA GLU A 6 -15.86 0.32 9.60
C GLU A 6 -16.04 1.83 9.44
N ASN A 7 -15.72 2.35 8.25
CA ASN A 7 -16.25 3.62 7.70
C ASN A 7 -15.82 4.90 8.48
N ARG A 8 -15.05 5.87 7.95
CA ARG A 8 -15.38 6.77 6.84
C ARG A 8 -14.24 7.79 6.64
N PRO A 9 -14.03 8.26 5.40
CA PRO A 9 -14.34 9.63 5.03
C PRO A 9 -15.69 9.57 4.33
N GLU A 10 -16.58 10.51 4.63
CA GLU A 10 -18.00 10.49 4.27
C GLU A 10 -18.28 10.15 2.80
N THR A 11 -17.32 10.47 1.92
CA THR A 11 -17.32 10.22 0.47
C THR A 11 -17.29 8.73 0.07
N CYS A 12 -16.44 7.89 0.66
CA CYS A 12 -16.29 6.50 0.19
C CYS A 12 -17.42 5.60 0.69
N ALA A 13 -17.86 5.81 1.94
CA ALA A 13 -18.99 5.07 2.49
C ALA A 13 -20.32 5.43 1.81
N ALA A 14 -20.49 6.69 1.38
CA ALA A 14 -21.66 7.10 0.58
C ALA A 14 -21.73 6.38 -0.78
N LEU A 15 -20.59 5.91 -1.30
CA LEU A 15 -20.48 5.17 -2.55
C LEU A 15 -20.47 3.64 -2.36
N GLY A 16 -20.68 3.15 -1.13
CA GLY A 16 -20.60 1.71 -0.81
C GLY A 16 -19.17 1.13 -0.87
N LEU A 17 -18.14 1.98 -0.91
CA LEU A 17 -16.75 1.56 -1.02
C LEU A 17 -16.13 1.36 0.37
N LYS A 18 -15.29 0.33 0.50
CA LYS A 18 -14.50 0.08 1.71
C LYS A 18 -13.22 0.92 1.68
N CYS A 19 -13.19 2.01 2.44
CA CYS A 19 -12.07 2.96 2.48
C CYS A 19 -10.71 2.28 2.69
N GLY A 20 -10.65 1.33 3.64
CA GLY A 20 -9.41 0.61 3.93
C GLY A 20 -8.87 -0.19 2.74
N ALA A 21 -9.73 -0.81 1.94
CA ALA A 21 -9.29 -1.51 0.72
C ALA A 21 -8.77 -0.50 -0.32
N CYS A 22 -9.53 0.56 -0.59
CA CYS A 22 -9.14 1.61 -1.53
C CYS A 22 -7.78 2.24 -1.17
N VAL A 23 -7.58 2.59 0.10
CA VAL A 23 -6.33 3.16 0.61
C VAL A 23 -5.16 2.19 0.42
N ARG A 24 -5.33 0.90 0.72
CA ARG A 24 -4.28 -0.11 0.52
C ARG A 24 -3.91 -0.30 -0.95
N ASP A 25 -4.91 -0.47 -1.81
CA ASP A 25 -4.68 -0.73 -3.24
C ASP A 25 -4.04 0.48 -3.93
N THR A 26 -4.44 1.69 -3.53
CA THR A 26 -3.83 2.93 -4.00
C THR A 26 -2.39 3.05 -3.50
N ALA A 27 -2.12 2.74 -2.24
CA ALA A 27 -0.75 2.76 -1.68
C ALA A 27 0.17 1.77 -2.40
N ALA A 28 -0.31 0.56 -2.71
CA ALA A 28 0.43 -0.43 -3.49
C ALA A 28 0.73 0.06 -4.91
N SER A 29 -0.25 0.70 -5.55
CA SER A 29 -0.06 1.30 -6.88
C SER A 29 0.98 2.42 -6.85
N VAL A 30 0.92 3.30 -5.84
CA VAL A 30 1.90 4.37 -5.65
C VAL A 30 3.29 3.80 -5.37
N ALA A 31 3.43 2.74 -4.57
CA ALA A 31 4.70 2.06 -4.34
C ALA A 31 5.30 1.45 -5.62
N GLY A 32 4.45 0.94 -6.51
CA GLY A 32 4.87 0.43 -7.82
C GLY A 32 5.44 1.51 -8.74
N ILE A 33 4.87 2.72 -8.71
CA ILE A 33 5.22 3.85 -9.59
C ILE A 33 6.35 4.69 -8.99
N CYS A 34 6.17 5.14 -7.75
CA CYS A 34 7.06 6.03 -7.02
C CYS A 34 7.76 5.24 -5.92
N ARG A 35 8.93 4.66 -6.20
CA ARG A 35 9.70 3.88 -5.22
C ARG A 35 10.54 4.76 -4.29
N GLY A 36 10.79 4.27 -3.08
CA GLY A 36 11.78 4.85 -2.17
C GLY A 36 11.38 6.21 -1.57
N LEU A 37 10.09 6.53 -1.52
CA LEU A 37 9.62 7.75 -0.88
C LEU A 37 9.86 7.71 0.64
N GLN A 38 10.22 8.85 1.19
CA GLN A 38 10.26 9.06 2.65
C GLN A 38 8.86 9.36 3.19
N THR A 39 8.67 9.24 4.51
CA THR A 39 7.37 9.46 5.19
C THR A 39 6.67 10.72 4.73
N ASP A 40 7.37 11.86 4.68
CA ASP A 40 6.77 13.14 4.30
C ASP A 40 6.23 13.11 2.87
N GLY A 41 6.96 12.49 1.94
CA GLY A 41 6.53 12.33 0.55
C GLY A 41 5.33 11.39 0.42
N ILE A 42 5.30 10.30 1.20
CA ILE A 42 4.17 9.37 1.22
C ILE A 42 2.90 10.06 1.72
N GLN A 43 3.01 10.82 2.82
CA GLN A 43 1.89 11.57 3.38
C GLN A 43 1.43 12.71 2.46
N GLN A 44 2.37 13.40 1.80
CA GLN A 44 2.02 14.43 0.83
C GLN A 44 1.18 13.85 -0.32
N ILE A 45 1.58 12.70 -0.89
CA ILE A 45 0.78 12.01 -1.91
C ILE A 45 -0.61 11.65 -1.37
N PHE A 46 -0.68 11.10 -0.16
CA PHE A 46 -1.96 10.77 0.46
C PHE A 46 -2.89 11.99 0.52
N PHE A 47 -2.42 13.13 1.03
CA PHE A 47 -3.26 14.33 1.15
C PHE A 47 -3.61 14.98 -0.19
N GLN A 48 -2.81 14.75 -1.25
CA GLN A 48 -3.15 15.16 -2.62
C GLN A 48 -4.27 14.28 -3.21
N LEU A 49 -4.24 12.97 -2.96
CA LEU A 49 -5.25 12.03 -3.44
C LEU A 49 -6.56 12.12 -2.64
N TYR A 50 -6.45 12.40 -1.34
CA TYR A 50 -7.55 12.37 -0.38
C TYR A 50 -7.69 13.71 0.34
N SER A 51 -8.26 14.69 -0.37
CA SER A 51 -8.41 16.07 0.12
C SER A 51 -9.47 16.24 1.22
N SER A 52 -10.39 15.29 1.37
CA SER A 52 -11.43 15.34 2.41
C SER A 52 -10.80 15.20 3.81
N PRO A 53 -11.13 16.10 4.77
CA PRO A 53 -10.62 16.02 6.13
C PRO A 53 -10.93 14.68 6.83
N GLY A 54 -12.03 14.02 6.46
CA GLY A 54 -12.39 12.70 6.99
C GLY A 54 -11.39 11.59 6.63
N CYS A 55 -10.52 11.81 5.63
CA CYS A 55 -9.50 10.85 5.23
C CYS A 55 -8.26 10.90 6.11
N ARG A 56 -8.03 12.00 6.85
CA ARG A 56 -6.80 12.22 7.62
C ARG A 56 -6.41 11.04 8.54
N PRO A 57 -7.34 10.37 9.27
CA PRO A 57 -7.00 9.22 10.10
C PRO A 57 -6.41 8.03 9.33
N MET A 58 -6.64 7.94 8.01
CA MET A 58 -6.15 6.85 7.17
C MET A 58 -4.74 7.07 6.62
N ALA A 59 -4.12 8.23 6.85
CA ALA A 59 -2.78 8.53 6.36
C ALA A 59 -1.73 7.51 6.83
N GLN A 60 -1.82 7.08 8.10
CA GLN A 60 -0.92 6.07 8.65
C GLN A 60 -1.14 4.69 8.00
N ALA A 61 -2.39 4.31 7.74
CA ALA A 61 -2.70 3.06 7.05
C ALA A 61 -2.17 3.05 5.61
N PHE A 62 -2.26 4.19 4.92
CA PHE A 62 -1.66 4.37 3.60
C PHE A 62 -0.14 4.22 3.65
N GLU A 63 0.53 4.84 4.62
CA GLU A 63 1.98 4.76 4.77
C GLU A 63 2.45 3.32 5.01
N MET A 64 1.79 2.59 5.91
CA MET A 64 2.10 1.19 6.19
C MET A 64 1.97 0.33 4.92
N ALA A 65 0.84 0.45 4.22
CA ALA A 65 0.59 -0.31 2.99
C ALA A 65 1.60 0.03 1.87
N TYR A 66 2.00 1.30 1.74
CA TYR A 66 3.03 1.73 0.80
C TYR A 66 4.37 1.06 1.13
N ARG A 67 4.78 1.06 2.40
CA ARG A 67 6.06 0.46 2.84
C ARG A 67 6.08 -1.05 2.63
N GLU A 68 5.00 -1.74 2.98
CA GLU A 68 4.84 -3.17 2.72
C GLU A 68 4.97 -3.48 1.23
N SER A 69 4.30 -2.69 0.38
CA SER A 69 4.33 -2.87 -1.07
C SER A 69 5.64 -2.43 -1.73
N SER A 70 6.45 -1.62 -1.04
CA SER A 70 7.76 -1.17 -1.51
C SER A 70 8.87 -2.16 -1.20
N GLN A 71 8.60 -3.22 -0.42
CA GLN A 71 9.60 -4.23 -0.15
C GLN A 71 10.00 -4.94 -1.45
N PRO A 72 11.29 -5.22 -1.67
CA PRO A 72 11.72 -6.01 -2.82
C PRO A 72 11.01 -7.35 -2.75
N VAL A 73 10.22 -7.68 -3.78
CA VAL A 73 9.82 -9.06 -4.02
C VAL A 73 11.12 -9.81 -4.22
N GLN A 74 11.59 -10.54 -3.20
CA GLN A 74 12.72 -11.44 -3.40
C GLN A 74 12.27 -12.41 -4.48
N PRO A 75 12.89 -12.42 -5.66
CA PRO A 75 12.62 -13.47 -6.61
C PRO A 75 13.03 -14.74 -5.90
N MET A 76 12.07 -15.65 -5.73
CA MET A 76 12.33 -16.99 -5.20
C MET A 76 13.37 -17.61 -6.14
N LEU A 77 14.65 -17.58 -5.73
CA LEU A 77 15.76 -18.14 -6.49
C LEU A 77 15.55 -19.66 -6.51
N THR A 78 14.86 -20.14 -7.54
CA THR A 78 14.84 -21.55 -7.91
C THR A 78 16.26 -21.94 -8.31
N LEU A 79 17.00 -22.46 -7.33
CA LEU A 79 18.29 -23.12 -7.52
C LEU A 79 18.07 -24.38 -8.37
N VAL A 80 18.26 -24.25 -9.69
CA VAL A 80 18.41 -25.40 -10.57
C VAL A 80 19.81 -25.96 -10.33
N SER A 81 19.90 -27.03 -9.55
CA SER A 81 21.12 -27.82 -9.42
C SER A 81 21.30 -28.64 -10.70
N ALA A 82 22.23 -28.24 -11.56
CA ALA A 82 22.69 -29.06 -12.68
C ALA A 82 23.72 -30.08 -12.14
N ALA A 83 23.31 -31.34 -12.02
CA ALA A 83 24.22 -32.44 -11.78
C ALA A 83 24.84 -32.89 -13.11
N SER A 84 26.09 -32.52 -13.36
CA SER A 84 26.91 -33.11 -14.42
C SER A 84 27.56 -34.39 -13.89
N ALA A 85 26.96 -35.54 -14.23
CA ALA A 85 27.63 -36.83 -14.08
C ALA A 85 28.42 -37.11 -15.38
N ALA A 86 29.74 -37.07 -15.27
CA ALA A 86 30.66 -37.67 -16.23
C ALA A 86 31.11 -39.03 -15.69
N ALA A 87 30.83 -40.10 -16.43
CA ALA A 87 31.58 -41.36 -16.42
C ALA A 87 31.22 -42.15 -17.69
#